data_AF-A0A376B4V6-F1
#
_entry.id   AF-A0A376B4V6-F1
#
_cell.length_a   1.000
_cell.length_b   1.000
_cell.length_c   1.000
_cell.angle_alpha   90.00
_cell.angle_beta   90.00
_cell.angle_gamma   90.00
#
_symmetry.space_group_name_H-M   'P 1'
#
loop_
_entity.id
_entity.type
_entity.pdbx_description
1 polymer ?
#
loop_
_entity_poly.entity_id
_entity_poly.type
_entity_poly.pdbx_seq_one_letter_code
_entity_poly.pdbx_strand_id
1 'polypeptide(L)'
;MTNSIQELNDVLTTINASLKATSTAFEVLSADSSNNSFYNNNIGPLLKMLNFDTTPTNKMELEKVSLLTLKNETMLSYINNLLLYLYEKLSIKSTHNDADRKEEDKFRFNIVEQRVVLERGIKPLEKKIGYQLDKLVRAYYRLTKEYEQAKQRSIKMEELGAHASSQESDESASDSDDEEMNYKPNIVDLGKAKNTHNVASSNKKSNSDNATEEDEQKIYKPPKISAVLPPSSTNFEDRFNPNQHKDRSGKNRMQAMEEYINQTNDKPLWEASIGTNILDHGRGGIKSANAGAKDKKIQAYEEDNFTRLNLNSKVNKRQKKLKQIRDKVNIIGGEDFSIFNNNNVNKKRNLQDVTSRRKMIKKGNSAWDRAKRRL
;
A
#
# COMPACT_ATOMS: atom_id res chain seq x y z
N MET A 1 -25.05 47.35 -39.89
CA MET A 1 -26.08 46.41 -39.39
C MET A 1 -26.24 45.17 -40.27
N THR A 2 -26.00 45.25 -41.58
CA THR A 2 -26.07 44.09 -42.49
C THR A 2 -24.99 43.04 -42.24
N ASN A 3 -23.75 43.47 -41.99
CA ASN A 3 -22.62 42.56 -41.76
C ASN A 3 -22.78 41.72 -40.49
N SER A 4 -23.30 42.29 -39.40
CA SER A 4 -23.53 41.56 -38.14
C SER A 4 -24.64 40.51 -38.25
N ILE A 5 -25.63 40.73 -39.12
CA ILE A 5 -26.70 39.75 -39.38
C ILE A 5 -26.16 38.61 -40.25
N GLN A 6 -25.28 38.90 -41.21
CA GLN A 6 -24.60 37.86 -42.00
C GLN A 6 -23.67 37.01 -41.13
N GLU A 7 -22.88 37.62 -40.26
CA GLU A 7 -22.03 36.88 -39.30
C GLU A 7 -22.85 35.98 -38.37
N LEU A 8 -24.01 36.46 -37.87
CA LEU A 8 -24.92 35.64 -37.05
C LEU A 8 -25.45 34.44 -37.85
N ASN A 9 -25.84 34.63 -39.11
CA ASN A 9 -26.34 33.56 -39.96
C ASN A 9 -25.24 32.54 -40.31
N ASP A 10 -24.00 32.98 -40.50
CA ASP A 10 -22.86 32.07 -40.72
C ASP A 10 -22.55 31.27 -39.45
N VAL A 11 -22.64 31.88 -38.27
CA VAL A 11 -22.52 31.17 -36.99
C VAL A 11 -23.67 30.16 -36.80
N LEU A 12 -24.90 30.51 -37.16
CA LEU A 12 -26.04 29.60 -37.04
C LEU A 12 -25.96 28.43 -38.04
N THR A 13 -25.50 28.68 -39.27
CA THR A 13 -25.33 27.61 -40.27
C THR A 13 -24.20 26.66 -39.90
N THR A 14 -23.09 27.17 -39.35
CA THR A 14 -22.00 26.33 -38.83
C THR A 14 -22.42 25.50 -37.63
N ILE A 15 -23.22 26.06 -36.70
CA ILE A 15 -23.82 25.30 -35.59
C ILE A 15 -24.74 24.19 -36.12
N ASN A 16 -25.58 24.48 -37.11
CA ASN A 16 -26.47 23.46 -37.69
C ASN A 16 -25.70 22.35 -38.41
N ALA A 17 -24.58 22.69 -39.07
CA ALA A 17 -23.70 21.71 -39.69
C ALA A 17 -23.00 20.82 -38.64
N SER A 18 -22.54 21.39 -37.53
CA SER A 18 -21.91 20.62 -36.45
C SER A 18 -22.92 19.70 -35.76
N LEU A 19 -24.14 20.16 -35.51
CA LEU A 19 -25.21 19.33 -34.96
C LEU A 19 -25.54 18.14 -35.87
N LYS A 20 -25.64 18.35 -37.18
CA LYS A 20 -25.83 17.25 -38.15
C LYS A 20 -24.69 16.25 -38.12
N ALA A 21 -23.44 16.72 -38.11
CA ALA A 21 -22.26 15.86 -38.01
C ALA A 21 -22.24 15.02 -36.72
N THR A 22 -22.65 15.63 -35.59
CA THR A 22 -22.77 14.89 -34.32
C THR A 22 -23.88 13.85 -34.37
N SER A 23 -25.03 14.15 -34.98
CA SER A 23 -26.13 13.19 -35.17
C SER A 23 -25.69 11.99 -36.02
N THR A 24 -24.99 12.23 -37.13
CA THR A 24 -24.48 11.14 -37.98
C THR A 24 -23.43 10.31 -37.24
N ALA A 25 -22.59 10.94 -36.41
CA ALA A 25 -21.61 10.22 -35.60
C ALA A 25 -22.29 9.35 -34.53
N PHE A 26 -23.38 9.85 -33.92
CA PHE A 26 -24.20 9.06 -32.99
C PHE A 26 -24.88 7.88 -33.67
N GLU A 27 -25.40 8.05 -34.89
CA GLU A 27 -25.98 6.94 -35.67
C GLU A 27 -24.92 5.88 -35.97
N VAL A 28 -23.73 6.27 -36.45
CA VAL A 28 -22.62 5.35 -36.68
C VAL A 28 -22.20 4.63 -35.41
N LEU A 29 -22.06 5.35 -34.28
CA LEU A 29 -21.71 4.76 -33.00
C LEU A 29 -22.79 3.79 -32.51
N SER A 30 -24.06 4.12 -32.70
CA SER A 30 -25.20 3.26 -32.33
C SER A 30 -25.25 1.99 -33.19
N ALA A 31 -24.93 2.11 -34.48
CA ALA A 31 -24.83 0.99 -35.39
C ALA A 31 -23.66 0.07 -35.00
N ASP A 32 -22.48 0.62 -34.71
CA ASP A 32 -21.29 -0.14 -34.24
C ASP A 32 -21.51 -0.80 -32.88
N SER A 33 -22.30 -0.17 -32.00
CA SER A 33 -22.69 -0.74 -30.70
C SER A 33 -23.57 -1.99 -30.87
N SER A 34 -24.47 -1.98 -31.87
CA SER A 34 -25.37 -3.10 -32.18
C SER A 34 -24.67 -4.24 -32.93
N ASN A 35 -23.68 -3.91 -33.78
CA ASN A 35 -22.97 -4.86 -34.66
C ASN A 35 -21.75 -5.53 -34.01
N ASN A 36 -21.55 -5.37 -32.70
CA ASN A 36 -20.41 -5.93 -31.98
C ASN A 36 -20.57 -7.44 -31.73
N SER A 37 -20.58 -8.22 -32.82
CA SER A 37 -20.55 -9.69 -32.87
C SER A 37 -19.39 -10.28 -32.06
N PHE A 38 -18.31 -9.51 -31.89
CA PHE A 38 -17.16 -9.88 -31.08
C PHE A 38 -17.46 -9.93 -29.56
N TYR A 39 -18.35 -9.07 -29.06
CA TYR A 39 -18.76 -9.05 -27.65
C TYR A 39 -19.66 -10.23 -27.31
N ASN A 40 -20.61 -10.54 -28.20
CA ASN A 40 -21.56 -11.62 -27.98
C ASN A 40 -20.91 -13.01 -28.01
N ASN A 41 -19.93 -13.22 -28.89
CA ASN A 41 -19.37 -14.56 -29.11
C ASN A 41 -18.27 -14.93 -28.10
N ASN A 42 -17.47 -13.97 -27.62
CA ASN A 42 -16.29 -14.27 -26.79
C ASN A 42 -16.46 -13.87 -25.31
N ILE A 43 -17.25 -12.84 -25.01
CA ILE A 43 -17.40 -12.34 -23.63
C ILE A 43 -18.63 -12.94 -22.95
N GLY A 44 -19.69 -13.26 -23.69
CA GLY A 44 -20.91 -13.90 -23.17
C GLY A 44 -20.67 -15.19 -22.37
N PRO A 45 -19.85 -16.14 -22.85
CA PRO A 45 -19.53 -17.36 -22.10
C PRO A 45 -18.74 -17.07 -20.81
N LEU A 46 -17.85 -16.08 -20.85
CA LEU A 46 -16.97 -15.67 -19.76
C LEU A 46 -17.76 -14.95 -18.65
N LEU A 47 -18.75 -14.15 -19.04
CA LEU A 47 -19.67 -13.45 -18.14
C LEU A 47 -20.63 -14.42 -17.43
N LYS A 48 -21.01 -15.51 -18.12
CA LYS A 48 -21.80 -16.62 -17.56
C LYS A 48 -21.02 -17.48 -16.57
N MET A 49 -19.70 -17.65 -16.76
CA MET A 49 -18.81 -18.32 -15.78
C MET A 49 -18.59 -17.49 -14.50
N LEU A 50 -18.83 -16.17 -14.54
CA LEU A 50 -18.61 -15.26 -13.42
C LEU A 50 -19.88 -14.98 -12.59
N ASN A 51 -20.98 -15.72 -12.79
CA ASN A 51 -22.27 -15.55 -12.10
C ASN A 51 -22.81 -14.11 -12.17
N PHE A 52 -22.76 -13.46 -13.34
CA PHE A 52 -23.55 -12.25 -13.59
C PHE A 52 -24.86 -12.64 -14.28
N ASP A 53 -25.84 -13.10 -13.50
CA ASP A 53 -27.19 -13.31 -14.00
C ASP A 53 -27.91 -11.97 -14.20
N THR A 54 -28.11 -11.60 -15.45
CA THR A 54 -29.04 -10.55 -15.89
C THR A 54 -30.46 -11.11 -15.89
N THR A 55 -31.11 -11.18 -14.71
CA THR A 55 -32.55 -11.45 -14.61
C THR A 55 -33.29 -10.20 -14.12
N PRO A 56 -34.37 -9.75 -14.79
CA PRO A 56 -34.99 -8.46 -14.54
C PRO A 56 -36.11 -8.57 -13.51
N THR A 57 -35.80 -8.90 -12.25
CA THR A 57 -36.81 -8.95 -11.17
C THR A 57 -36.24 -8.53 -9.81
N ASN A 58 -35.80 -7.28 -9.69
CA ASN A 58 -35.91 -6.44 -8.49
C ASN A 58 -35.18 -5.11 -8.79
N LYS A 59 -35.93 -4.05 -9.10
CA LYS A 59 -35.39 -2.70 -9.34
C LYS A 59 -34.98 -2.02 -8.03
N MET A 60 -33.98 -2.57 -7.36
CA MET A 60 -32.85 -1.76 -6.89
C MET A 60 -31.68 -2.26 -7.71
N GLU A 61 -31.68 -1.86 -8.99
CA GLU A 61 -30.49 -1.89 -9.80
C GLU A 61 -29.47 -1.06 -9.03
N LEU A 62 -28.56 -1.74 -8.33
CA LEU A 62 -27.21 -1.26 -8.24
C LEU A 62 -26.75 -1.21 -9.71
N GLU A 63 -27.16 -0.15 -10.42
CA GLU A 63 -26.41 0.36 -11.54
C GLU A 63 -24.99 0.30 -11.04
N LYS A 64 -24.19 -0.57 -11.66
CA LYS A 64 -22.78 -0.62 -11.38
C LYS A 64 -22.29 0.76 -11.74
N VAL A 65 -22.23 1.67 -10.76
CA VAL A 65 -21.94 3.08 -10.99
C VAL A 65 -20.56 3.07 -11.60
N SER A 66 -20.52 3.23 -12.92
CA SER A 66 -19.26 3.23 -13.65
C SER A 66 -18.42 4.34 -13.06
N LEU A 67 -17.12 4.10 -12.87
CA LEU A 67 -16.23 5.14 -12.35
C LEU A 67 -16.31 6.42 -13.20
N LEU A 68 -16.59 6.27 -14.50
CA LEU A 68 -16.84 7.37 -15.41
C LEU A 68 -18.15 8.11 -15.08
N THR A 69 -19.24 7.40 -14.84
CA THR A 69 -20.53 7.99 -14.44
C THR A 69 -20.38 8.75 -13.14
N LEU A 70 -19.75 8.14 -12.13
CA LEU A 70 -19.47 8.79 -10.84
C LEU A 70 -18.61 10.06 -11.02
N LYS A 71 -17.59 10.00 -11.88
CA LYS A 71 -16.75 11.16 -12.17
C LYS A 71 -17.54 12.28 -12.83
N ASN A 72 -18.36 11.96 -13.81
CA ASN A 72 -19.16 12.95 -14.52
C ASN A 72 -20.22 13.57 -13.60
N GLU A 73 -20.91 12.77 -12.79
CA GLU A 73 -21.89 13.25 -11.80
C GLU A 73 -21.25 14.13 -10.72
N THR A 74 -20.12 13.71 -10.16
CA THR A 74 -19.41 14.49 -9.14
C THR A 74 -18.83 15.79 -9.71
N MET A 75 -18.31 15.78 -10.94
CA MET A 75 -17.87 16.99 -11.64
C MET A 75 -19.03 17.93 -11.93
N LEU A 76 -20.17 17.42 -12.41
CA LEU A 76 -21.35 18.22 -12.69
C LEU A 76 -21.90 18.85 -11.40
N SER A 77 -21.99 18.07 -10.33
CA SER A 77 -22.45 18.58 -9.04
C SER A 77 -21.49 19.63 -8.45
N TYR A 78 -20.17 19.45 -8.64
CA TYR A 78 -19.16 20.43 -8.26
C TYR A 78 -19.31 21.75 -8.99
N ILE A 79 -19.48 21.70 -10.32
CA ILE A 79 -19.70 22.89 -11.13
C ILE A 79 -21.01 23.59 -10.74
N ASN A 80 -22.08 22.82 -10.49
CA ASN A 80 -23.37 23.37 -10.10
C ASN A 80 -23.30 24.11 -8.74
N ASN A 81 -22.69 23.48 -7.72
CA ASN A 81 -22.51 24.11 -6.41
C ASN A 81 -21.58 25.35 -6.49
N LEU A 82 -20.55 25.31 -7.35
CA LEU A 82 -19.67 26.45 -7.59
C LEU A 82 -20.43 27.59 -8.26
N LEU A 83 -21.29 27.29 -9.25
CA LEU A 83 -22.13 28.29 -9.91
C LEU A 83 -23.12 28.92 -8.93
N LEU A 84 -23.78 28.11 -8.10
CA LEU A 84 -24.68 28.60 -7.05
C LEU A 84 -23.94 29.50 -6.05
N TYR A 85 -22.75 29.09 -5.64
CA TYR A 85 -21.88 29.90 -4.79
C TYR A 85 -21.46 31.23 -5.45
N LEU A 86 -21.12 31.22 -6.73
CA LEU A 86 -20.81 32.44 -7.49
C LEU A 86 -22.05 33.32 -7.66
N TYR A 87 -23.20 32.72 -7.91
CA TYR A 87 -24.48 33.40 -8.04
C TYR A 87 -24.82 34.12 -6.74
N GLU A 88 -24.71 33.46 -5.59
CA GLU A 88 -24.87 34.10 -4.27
C GLU A 88 -23.86 35.24 -4.11
N LYS A 89 -22.59 35.01 -4.40
CA LYS A 89 -21.54 36.04 -4.28
C LYS A 89 -21.79 37.27 -5.15
N LEU A 90 -22.43 37.10 -6.30
CA LEU A 90 -22.84 38.18 -7.18
C LEU A 90 -24.18 38.81 -6.74
N SER A 91 -25.06 38.03 -6.13
CA SER A 91 -26.37 38.43 -5.59
C SER A 91 -26.28 39.20 -4.26
N ILE A 92 -25.13 39.21 -3.57
CA ILE A 92 -24.86 39.92 -2.30
C ILE A 92 -25.10 41.45 -2.35
N LYS A 93 -25.52 42.03 -3.48
CA LYS A 93 -26.02 43.40 -3.52
C LYS A 93 -27.38 43.61 -2.82
N SER A 94 -28.09 42.57 -2.38
CA SER A 94 -29.32 42.73 -1.60
C SER A 94 -29.43 41.74 -0.44
N THR A 95 -29.48 42.30 0.77
CA THR A 95 -29.99 41.75 2.05
C THR A 95 -29.23 40.59 2.70
N HIS A 96 -28.58 40.88 3.85
CA HIS A 96 -28.03 39.89 4.77
C HIS A 96 -29.11 39.36 5.72
N ASN A 97 -29.79 38.26 5.36
CA ASN A 97 -30.54 37.47 6.34
C ASN A 97 -29.71 36.27 6.82
N ASP A 98 -29.94 35.81 8.05
CA ASP A 98 -29.22 34.65 8.61
C ASP A 98 -29.54 33.31 7.90
N ALA A 99 -30.63 33.26 7.12
CA ALA A 99 -30.98 32.11 6.28
C ALA A 99 -30.02 31.99 5.08
N ASP A 100 -29.76 33.09 4.39
CA ASP A 100 -28.88 33.15 3.21
C ASP A 100 -27.45 32.73 3.57
N ARG A 101 -26.99 33.05 4.78
CA ARG A 101 -25.66 32.62 5.29
C ARG A 101 -25.54 31.10 5.45
N LYS A 102 -26.62 30.42 5.84
CA LYS A 102 -26.62 28.95 5.99
C LYS A 102 -26.60 28.24 4.65
N GLU A 103 -27.23 28.81 3.63
CA GLU A 103 -27.18 28.29 2.26
C GLU A 103 -25.77 28.45 1.67
N GLU A 104 -25.14 29.62 1.84
CA GLU A 104 -23.75 29.83 1.44
C GLU A 104 -22.79 28.78 2.05
N ASP A 105 -22.91 28.52 3.36
CA ASP A 105 -22.06 27.55 4.05
C ASP A 105 -22.31 26.11 3.58
N LYS A 106 -23.54 25.78 3.19
CA LYS A 106 -23.89 24.48 2.60
C LYS A 106 -23.24 24.30 1.24
N PHE A 107 -23.28 25.30 0.36
CA PHE A 107 -22.61 25.23 -0.94
C PHE A 107 -21.09 25.12 -0.77
N ARG A 108 -20.49 25.89 0.13
CA ARG A 108 -19.05 25.78 0.45
C ARG A 108 -18.68 24.38 0.92
N PHE A 109 -19.45 23.79 1.82
CA PHE A 109 -19.20 22.44 2.32
C PHE A 109 -19.29 21.39 1.20
N ASN A 110 -20.34 21.45 0.39
CA ASN A 110 -20.54 20.52 -0.72
C ASN A 110 -19.43 20.62 -1.77
N ILE A 111 -18.93 21.82 -2.07
CA ILE A 111 -17.79 22.04 -2.98
C ILE A 111 -16.54 21.34 -2.44
N VAL A 112 -16.24 21.50 -1.14
CA VAL A 112 -15.09 20.85 -0.49
C VAL A 112 -15.24 19.34 -0.51
N GLU A 113 -16.42 18.83 -0.17
CA GLU A 113 -16.72 17.40 -0.20
C GLU A 113 -16.50 16.81 -1.60
N GLN A 114 -17.11 17.41 -2.62
CA GLN A 114 -17.00 16.93 -4.00
C GLN A 114 -15.58 17.00 -4.53
N ARG A 115 -14.80 18.04 -4.15
CA ARG A 115 -13.38 18.11 -4.46
C ARG A 115 -12.57 17.01 -3.78
N VAL A 116 -12.88 16.70 -2.53
CA VAL A 116 -12.26 15.58 -1.80
C VAL A 116 -12.57 14.25 -2.48
N VAL A 117 -13.81 14.03 -2.92
CA VAL A 117 -14.21 12.83 -3.67
C VAL A 117 -13.44 12.72 -4.99
N LEU A 118 -13.31 13.80 -5.75
CA LEU A 118 -12.53 13.83 -6.99
C LEU A 118 -11.05 13.53 -6.76
N GLU A 119 -10.42 14.21 -5.79
CA GLU A 119 -8.98 14.13 -5.58
C GLU A 119 -8.53 12.85 -4.86
N ARG A 120 -9.26 12.44 -3.81
CA ARG A 120 -8.85 11.34 -2.93
C ARG A 120 -9.65 10.06 -3.17
N GLY A 121 -10.86 10.16 -3.74
CA GLY A 121 -11.67 9.02 -4.13
C GLY A 121 -11.36 8.54 -5.54
N ILE A 122 -11.67 9.36 -6.55
CA ILE A 122 -11.70 8.94 -7.96
C ILE A 122 -10.29 8.81 -8.55
N LYS A 123 -9.41 9.82 -8.40
CA LYS A 123 -8.05 9.80 -8.98
C LYS A 123 -7.22 8.53 -8.66
N PRO A 124 -7.15 8.02 -7.41
CA PRO A 124 -6.39 6.79 -7.15
C PRO A 124 -7.01 5.55 -7.79
N LEU A 125 -8.34 5.50 -7.95
CA LEU A 125 -9.02 4.41 -8.65
C LEU A 125 -8.71 4.44 -10.14
N GLU A 126 -8.73 5.62 -10.76
CA GLU A 126 -8.32 5.81 -12.16
C GLU A 126 -6.88 5.35 -12.39
N LYS A 127 -5.95 5.68 -11.49
CA LYS A 127 -4.55 5.24 -11.60
C LYS A 127 -4.42 3.72 -11.54
N LYS A 128 -5.19 3.04 -10.68
CA LYS A 128 -5.18 1.58 -10.56
C LYS A 128 -5.76 0.90 -11.81
N ILE A 129 -6.89 1.40 -12.31
CA ILE A 129 -7.52 0.86 -13.52
C ILE A 129 -6.65 1.15 -14.74
N GLY A 130 -6.08 2.34 -14.85
CA GLY A 130 -5.11 2.68 -15.91
C GLY A 130 -3.91 1.75 -15.92
N TYR A 131 -3.36 1.42 -14.74
CA TYR A 131 -2.28 0.43 -14.64
C TYR A 131 -2.73 -0.97 -15.05
N GLN A 132 -3.93 -1.41 -14.66
CA GLN A 132 -4.47 -2.70 -15.07
C GLN A 132 -4.71 -2.79 -16.58
N LEU A 133 -5.22 -1.71 -17.18
CA LEU A 133 -5.39 -1.60 -18.63
C LEU A 133 -4.03 -1.61 -19.34
N ASP A 134 -3.05 -0.84 -18.88
CA ASP A 134 -1.69 -0.86 -19.44
C ASP A 134 -1.06 -2.26 -19.33
N LYS A 135 -1.26 -2.95 -18.20
CA LYS A 135 -0.82 -4.34 -18.03
C LYS A 135 -1.49 -5.29 -19.02
N LEU A 136 -2.79 -5.16 -19.24
CA LEU A 136 -3.55 -5.98 -20.20
C LEU A 136 -3.09 -5.68 -21.63
N VAL A 137 -2.94 -4.40 -21.98
CA VAL A 137 -2.44 -3.95 -23.28
C VAL A 137 -1.02 -4.47 -23.54
N ARG A 138 -0.12 -4.42 -22.55
CA ARG A 138 1.22 -5.02 -22.64
C ARG A 138 1.16 -6.53 -22.82
N ALA A 139 0.28 -7.22 -22.09
CA ALA A 139 0.09 -8.66 -22.24
C ALA A 139 -0.43 -9.01 -23.64
N TYR A 140 -1.38 -8.22 -24.17
CA TYR A 140 -1.89 -8.36 -25.52
C TYR A 140 -0.77 -8.16 -26.56
N TYR A 141 0.00 -7.07 -26.46
CA TYR A 141 1.13 -6.83 -27.38
C TYR A 141 2.23 -7.90 -27.30
N ARG A 142 2.47 -8.49 -26.12
CA ARG A 142 3.38 -9.63 -25.98
C ARG A 142 2.85 -10.85 -26.73
N LEU A 143 1.57 -11.17 -26.54
CA LEU A 143 0.92 -12.31 -27.19
C LEU A 143 0.87 -12.15 -28.72
N THR A 144 0.55 -10.95 -29.23
CA THR A 144 0.56 -10.69 -30.68
C THR A 144 1.96 -10.83 -31.25
N LYS A 145 2.99 -10.31 -30.56
CA LYS A 145 4.39 -10.42 -30.99
C LYS A 145 4.87 -11.88 -30.99
N GLU A 146 4.53 -12.65 -29.96
CA GLU A 146 4.85 -14.08 -29.89
C GLU A 146 4.15 -14.87 -31.02
N TYR A 147 2.88 -14.56 -31.30
CA TYR A 147 2.13 -15.16 -32.40
C TYR A 147 2.76 -14.83 -33.77
N GLU A 148 3.13 -13.56 -34.00
CA GLU A 148 3.83 -13.15 -35.23
C GLU A 148 5.19 -13.85 -35.36
N GLN A 149 5.98 -13.92 -34.28
CA GLN A 149 7.27 -14.62 -34.29
C GLN A 149 7.11 -16.12 -34.53
N ALA A 150 6.11 -16.76 -33.94
CA ALA A 150 5.80 -18.17 -34.16
C ALA A 150 5.41 -18.42 -35.62
N LYS A 151 4.59 -17.54 -36.21
CA LYS A 151 4.22 -17.60 -37.63
C LYS A 151 5.43 -17.39 -38.56
N GLN A 152 6.33 -16.46 -38.23
CA GLN A 152 7.57 -16.27 -38.99
C GLN A 152 8.52 -17.47 -38.87
N ARG A 153 8.59 -18.10 -37.70
CA ARG A 153 9.37 -19.33 -37.49
C ARG A 153 8.78 -20.51 -38.26
N SER A 154 7.45 -20.68 -38.29
CA SER A 154 6.83 -21.75 -39.06
C SER A 154 7.05 -21.59 -40.56
N ILE A 155 6.90 -20.36 -41.09
CA ILE A 155 7.16 -20.07 -42.51
C ILE A 155 8.64 -20.33 -42.85
N LYS A 156 9.58 -19.86 -42.01
CA LYS A 156 11.01 -20.14 -42.22
C LYS A 156 11.34 -21.62 -42.14
N MET A 157 10.69 -22.37 -41.25
CA MET A 157 10.89 -23.82 -41.14
C MET A 157 10.35 -24.56 -42.38
N GLU A 158 9.23 -24.11 -42.94
CA GLU A 158 8.69 -24.64 -44.21
C GLU A 158 9.57 -24.29 -45.40
N GLU A 159 10.14 -23.09 -45.44
CA GLU A 159 11.03 -22.62 -46.52
C GLU A 159 12.44 -23.28 -46.48
N LEU A 160 12.91 -23.70 -45.30
CA LEU A 160 14.24 -24.30 -45.07
C LEU A 160 14.28 -25.84 -45.11
N GLY A 161 13.22 -26.53 -45.53
CA GLY A 161 13.25 -27.95 -45.92
C GLY A 161 14.18 -28.88 -45.13
N ALA A 162 13.72 -29.38 -43.98
CA ALA A 162 14.16 -30.62 -43.31
C ALA A 162 15.65 -31.03 -43.40
N HIS A 163 16.60 -30.14 -43.05
CA HIS A 163 17.96 -30.58 -42.73
C HIS A 163 18.70 -29.57 -41.83
N ALA A 164 18.60 -29.75 -40.50
CA ALA A 164 19.66 -29.39 -39.55
C ALA A 164 19.26 -29.83 -38.12
N SER A 165 19.86 -30.94 -37.69
CA SER A 165 19.93 -31.35 -36.29
C SER A 165 20.86 -30.43 -35.51
N SER A 166 20.45 -30.10 -34.27
CA SER A 166 21.31 -29.83 -33.10
C SER A 166 22.51 -28.88 -33.30
N GLN A 167 22.33 -27.61 -32.94
CA GLN A 167 23.45 -26.80 -32.47
C GLN A 167 22.97 -25.81 -31.40
N GLU A 168 23.52 -25.97 -30.19
CA GLU A 168 23.37 -25.04 -29.08
C GLU A 168 24.13 -23.73 -29.36
N SER A 169 23.53 -22.60 -28.96
CA SER A 169 24.14 -21.35 -28.43
C SER A 169 23.06 -20.26 -28.49
N ASP A 170 22.43 -19.91 -27.37
CA ASP A 170 22.84 -18.96 -26.32
C ASP A 170 22.30 -17.53 -26.57
N GLU A 171 21.99 -16.86 -25.46
CA GLU A 171 21.55 -15.48 -25.27
C GLU A 171 20.06 -15.14 -25.51
N SER A 172 19.28 -15.35 -24.45
CA SER A 172 18.20 -14.40 -24.11
C SER A 172 18.34 -13.97 -22.65
N ALA A 173 19.30 -13.08 -22.42
CA ALA A 173 19.28 -12.18 -21.27
C ALA A 173 18.07 -11.23 -21.41
N SER A 174 16.99 -11.53 -20.70
CA SER A 174 15.93 -10.55 -20.40
C SER A 174 15.57 -10.69 -18.94
N ASP A 175 16.36 -9.99 -18.13
CA ASP A 175 15.96 -9.26 -16.92
C ASP A 175 14.48 -9.45 -16.51
N SER A 176 14.28 -10.37 -15.57
CA SER A 176 13.00 -10.64 -14.92
C SER A 176 13.19 -10.51 -13.41
N ASP A 177 13.55 -9.32 -12.97
CA ASP A 177 13.73 -8.92 -11.57
C ASP A 177 12.41 -8.68 -10.80
N ASP A 178 11.30 -9.34 -11.17
CA ASP A 178 10.00 -9.19 -10.48
C ASP A 178 9.38 -10.52 -9.98
N GLU A 179 10.17 -11.59 -9.83
CA GLU A 179 9.73 -12.86 -9.22
C GLU A 179 10.22 -13.06 -7.77
N GLU A 180 10.80 -12.05 -7.11
CA GLU A 180 11.35 -12.16 -5.75
C GLU A 180 10.30 -12.16 -4.60
N MET A 181 9.01 -12.40 -4.90
CA MET A 181 7.95 -12.48 -3.87
C MET A 181 7.21 -13.81 -3.79
N ASN A 182 7.68 -14.85 -4.48
CA ASN A 182 7.18 -16.21 -4.31
C ASN A 182 8.17 -17.07 -3.52
N TYR A 183 8.29 -16.83 -2.21
CA TYR A 183 9.04 -17.69 -1.30
C TYR A 183 8.32 -19.04 -1.10
N LYS A 184 8.52 -19.97 -2.05
CA LYS A 184 8.25 -21.39 -1.85
C LYS A 184 9.54 -22.05 -1.35
N PRO A 185 9.55 -22.78 -0.23
CA PRO A 185 10.74 -23.47 0.22
C PRO A 185 11.11 -24.57 -0.80
N ASN A 186 12.32 -24.46 -1.35
CA ASN A 186 12.89 -25.43 -2.27
C ASN A 186 13.28 -26.70 -1.47
N ILE A 187 12.46 -27.76 -1.56
CA ILE A 187 12.64 -29.02 -0.83
C ILE A 187 13.76 -29.92 -1.39
N VAL A 188 14.35 -29.55 -2.52
CA VAL A 188 15.43 -30.32 -3.17
C VAL A 188 16.82 -30.07 -2.58
N ASP A 189 17.00 -29.03 -1.76
CA ASP A 189 18.29 -28.71 -1.13
C ASP A 189 18.45 -29.26 0.31
N LEU A 190 17.39 -29.88 0.86
CA LEU A 190 17.43 -30.51 2.19
C LEU A 190 17.98 -31.95 2.18
N GLY A 191 18.23 -32.51 0.98
CA GLY A 191 18.73 -33.88 0.81
C GLY A 191 20.26 -34.00 0.74
N LYS A 192 21.01 -32.89 0.67
CA LYS A 192 22.47 -32.87 0.49
C LYS A 192 23.23 -32.15 1.61
N ALA A 193 22.79 -32.31 2.85
CA ALA A 193 23.52 -31.81 4.02
C ALA A 193 23.66 -32.88 5.10
N LYS A 194 24.48 -33.90 4.81
CA LYS A 194 25.16 -34.69 5.83
C LYS A 194 26.61 -34.87 5.39
N ASN A 195 27.53 -34.52 6.30
CA ASN A 195 29.00 -34.53 6.20
C ASN A 195 29.52 -33.23 5.56
N THR A 196 30.37 -32.38 6.16
CA THR A 196 31.35 -32.52 7.25
C THR A 196 31.61 -31.17 7.95
N HIS A 197 32.15 -31.28 9.17
CA HIS A 197 32.60 -30.23 10.09
C HIS A 197 33.79 -29.37 9.61
N ASN A 198 33.85 -28.16 10.19
CA ASN A 198 35.01 -27.30 10.51
C ASN A 198 35.82 -26.75 9.31
N VAL A 199 36.11 -25.44 9.21
CA VAL A 199 37.16 -24.73 9.96
C VAL A 199 36.96 -23.21 9.88
N ALA A 200 37.45 -22.55 10.93
CA ALA A 200 37.42 -21.16 11.31
C ALA A 200 37.86 -20.09 10.29
N SER A 201 37.24 -18.91 10.46
CA SER A 201 37.86 -17.58 10.56
C SER A 201 39.29 -17.42 10.01
N SER A 202 39.47 -16.53 9.03
CA SER A 202 40.46 -15.46 9.19
C SER A 202 40.16 -14.27 8.29
N ASN A 203 40.30 -13.12 8.93
CA ASN A 203 40.26 -11.78 8.38
C ASN A 203 41.62 -11.51 7.73
N LYS A 204 41.71 -11.16 6.43
CA LYS A 204 42.94 -10.59 5.86
C LYS A 204 42.66 -9.69 4.65
N LYS A 205 42.90 -8.40 4.86
CA LYS A 205 43.23 -7.42 3.82
C LYS A 205 44.62 -7.74 3.27
N SER A 206 44.78 -7.70 1.95
CA SER A 206 45.90 -7.02 1.26
C SER A 206 45.80 -7.20 -0.26
N ASN A 207 46.00 -6.09 -0.97
CA ASN A 207 46.29 -5.93 -2.39
C ASN A 207 47.12 -7.06 -3.03
N SER A 208 46.89 -7.28 -4.32
CA SER A 208 47.91 -7.00 -5.35
C SER A 208 47.33 -7.14 -6.75
N ASP A 209 47.52 -6.06 -7.53
CA ASP A 209 47.47 -6.02 -8.98
C ASP A 209 48.46 -7.01 -9.61
N ASN A 210 48.07 -7.46 -10.82
CA ASN A 210 48.88 -7.70 -12.03
C ASN A 210 48.65 -9.07 -12.69
N ALA A 211 47.97 -9.04 -13.83
CA ALA A 211 48.19 -9.91 -14.98
C ALA A 211 47.71 -9.14 -16.22
N THR A 212 48.61 -8.38 -16.84
CA THR A 212 49.22 -8.66 -18.16
C THR A 212 48.30 -8.32 -19.35
N GLU A 213 48.69 -7.23 -20.02
CA GLU A 213 48.21 -6.81 -21.33
C GLU A 213 48.67 -7.79 -22.41
N GLU A 214 47.78 -8.14 -23.33
CA GLU A 214 48.13 -8.34 -24.74
C GLU A 214 47.15 -7.51 -25.58
N ASP A 215 47.73 -6.77 -26.53
CA ASP A 215 47.10 -5.73 -27.32
C ASP A 215 46.27 -6.27 -28.48
N GLU A 216 44.98 -5.88 -28.55
CA GLU A 216 44.27 -5.72 -29.82
C GLU A 216 43.46 -4.42 -29.81
N GLN A 217 43.87 -3.49 -30.68
CA GLN A 217 43.15 -2.31 -31.18
C GLN A 217 42.25 -1.57 -30.15
N LYS A 218 42.86 -0.67 -29.38
CA LYS A 218 42.21 0.24 -28.43
C LYS A 218 41.36 1.31 -29.16
N ILE A 219 40.21 0.91 -29.69
CA ILE A 219 39.07 1.83 -29.89
C ILE A 219 38.61 2.25 -28.49
N TYR A 220 38.64 3.55 -28.21
CA TYR A 220 38.21 4.09 -26.92
C TYR A 220 36.78 3.63 -26.60
N LYS A 221 36.65 2.76 -25.59
CA LYS A 221 35.36 2.35 -25.03
C LYS A 221 35.04 3.31 -23.89
N PRO A 222 34.08 4.23 -24.06
CA PRO A 222 33.67 5.09 -22.96
C PRO A 222 33.15 4.23 -21.80
N PRO A 223 33.36 4.65 -20.55
CA PRO A 223 32.89 3.92 -19.38
C PRO A 223 31.38 3.71 -19.47
N LYS A 224 30.92 2.47 -19.25
CA LYS A 224 29.50 2.16 -19.14
C LYS A 224 28.97 2.77 -17.84
N ILE A 225 28.47 4.01 -17.92
CA ILE A 225 27.75 4.65 -16.82
C ILE A 225 26.36 4.01 -16.82
N SER A 226 26.02 3.21 -15.80
CA SER A 226 24.63 2.87 -15.56
C SER A 226 23.85 4.17 -15.39
N ALA A 227 22.60 4.21 -15.87
CA ALA A 227 21.78 5.41 -15.77
C ALA A 227 21.46 5.72 -14.30
N VAL A 228 22.40 6.36 -13.62
CA VAL A 228 22.17 7.00 -12.33
C VAL A 228 21.41 8.26 -12.68
N LEU A 229 20.13 8.28 -12.27
CA LEU A 229 19.29 9.47 -12.35
C LEU A 229 20.09 10.66 -11.80
N PRO A 230 20.10 11.81 -12.50
CA PRO A 230 20.77 13.00 -11.99
C PRO A 230 20.24 13.26 -10.58
N PRO A 231 21.09 13.65 -9.60
CA PRO A 231 20.62 13.98 -8.27
C PRO A 231 19.73 15.21 -8.41
N SER A 232 18.42 14.97 -8.61
CA SER A 232 17.40 15.99 -8.58
C SER A 232 17.57 16.66 -7.23
N SER A 233 18.02 17.90 -7.27
CA SER A 233 17.94 18.78 -6.13
C SER A 233 16.53 18.63 -5.55
N THR A 234 16.46 18.41 -4.24
CA THR A 234 15.22 18.36 -3.46
C THR A 234 14.29 17.16 -3.67
N ASN A 235 14.78 15.92 -3.69
CA ASN A 235 13.94 14.74 -3.47
C ASN A 235 13.46 14.68 -2.00
N PHE A 236 12.58 15.60 -1.60
CA PHE A 236 11.82 15.49 -0.36
C PHE A 236 10.76 14.41 -0.57
N GLU A 237 10.98 13.23 0.00
CA GLU A 237 9.96 12.20 0.06
C GLU A 237 8.87 12.62 1.06
N ASP A 238 7.92 13.45 0.61
CA ASP A 238 6.69 13.75 1.34
C ASP A 238 5.71 12.56 1.27
N ARG A 239 6.22 11.39 1.65
CA ARG A 239 5.45 10.16 1.72
C ARG A 239 5.02 9.99 3.16
N PHE A 240 3.71 9.85 3.35
CA PHE A 240 3.16 9.52 4.65
C PHE A 240 3.78 8.22 5.17
N ASN A 241 4.51 8.33 6.27
CA ASN A 241 5.17 7.21 6.92
C ASN A 241 4.35 6.75 8.14
N PRO A 242 3.51 5.70 8.03
CA PRO A 242 2.66 5.26 9.15
C PRO A 242 3.49 4.82 10.36
N ASN A 243 4.71 4.34 10.11
CA ASN A 243 5.63 3.95 11.17
C ASN A 243 6.06 5.13 12.04
N GLN A 244 6.11 6.36 11.52
CA GLN A 244 6.48 7.55 12.28
C GLN A 244 5.34 7.99 13.22
N HIS A 245 4.09 7.84 12.78
CA HIS A 245 2.89 8.20 13.55
C HIS A 245 2.36 7.08 14.46
N LYS A 246 2.82 5.84 14.29
CA LYS A 246 2.44 4.73 15.17
C LYS A 246 2.94 4.96 16.59
N ASP A 247 2.10 4.67 17.58
CA ASP A 247 2.52 4.69 18.99
C ASP A 247 3.66 3.68 19.23
N ARG A 248 4.81 4.21 19.67
CA ARG A 248 6.03 3.46 19.98
C ARG A 248 6.26 3.35 21.50
N SER A 249 5.30 3.74 22.33
CA SER A 249 5.37 3.69 23.79
C SER A 249 5.83 2.33 24.30
N GLY A 250 5.27 1.24 23.75
CA GLY A 250 5.64 -0.13 24.13
C GLY A 250 7.11 -0.52 23.86
N LYS A 251 7.83 0.16 22.95
CA LYS A 251 9.24 -0.14 22.67
C LYS A 251 10.16 0.32 23.80
N ASN A 252 9.85 1.47 24.38
CA ASN A 252 10.66 2.11 25.41
C ASN A 252 10.18 1.79 26.83
N ARG A 253 9.01 1.16 26.96
CA ARG A 253 8.45 0.69 28.23
C ARG A 253 9.33 -0.40 28.86
N MET A 254 10.00 -0.09 29.97
CA MET A 254 10.78 -1.03 30.79
C MET A 254 10.00 -1.35 32.06
N GLN A 255 9.85 -2.63 32.40
CA GLN A 255 9.07 -3.05 33.58
C GLN A 255 9.62 -2.48 34.89
N ALA A 256 10.93 -2.57 35.15
CA ALA A 256 11.53 -2.03 36.38
C ALA A 256 11.31 -0.51 36.56
N MET A 257 11.32 0.26 35.46
CA MET A 257 11.03 1.69 35.53
C MET A 257 9.54 1.95 35.83
N GLU A 258 8.64 1.12 35.30
CA GLU A 258 7.21 1.26 35.60
C GLU A 258 6.87 0.89 37.03
N GLU A 259 7.53 -0.13 37.57
CA GLU A 259 7.40 -0.51 38.97
C GLU A 259 7.86 0.63 39.89
N TYR A 260 9.03 1.22 39.60
CA TYR A 260 9.49 2.42 40.29
C TYR A 260 8.50 3.57 40.19
N ILE A 261 7.97 3.85 38.99
CA ILE A 261 6.96 4.89 38.79
C ILE A 261 5.71 4.60 39.63
N ASN A 262 5.23 3.36 39.63
CA ASN A 262 4.07 2.95 40.40
C ASN A 262 4.31 3.07 41.92
N GLN A 263 5.52 2.80 42.39
CA GLN A 263 5.90 2.99 43.78
C GLN A 263 5.99 4.47 44.17
N THR A 264 6.50 5.33 43.27
CA THR A 264 6.58 6.78 43.50
C THR A 264 5.25 7.51 43.32
N ASN A 265 4.27 6.88 42.67
CA ASN A 265 2.98 7.48 42.42
C ASN A 265 2.06 7.23 43.62
N ASP A 266 1.49 8.29 44.18
CA ASP A 266 0.52 8.21 45.30
C ASP A 266 -0.87 7.70 44.88
N LYS A 267 -1.04 7.25 43.65
CA LYS A 267 -2.34 6.80 43.14
C LYS A 267 -2.55 5.33 43.50
N PRO A 268 -3.75 4.95 43.97
CA PRO A 268 -4.05 3.55 44.24
C PRO A 268 -3.96 2.73 42.94
N LEU A 269 -3.33 1.56 43.05
CA LEU A 269 -3.24 0.60 41.94
C LEU A 269 -4.44 -0.35 41.99
N TRP A 270 -5.03 -0.60 40.82
CA TRP A 270 -6.13 -1.54 40.68
C TRP A 270 -5.62 -2.98 40.64
N GLU A 271 -5.51 -3.58 41.82
CA GLU A 271 -5.21 -5.02 41.96
C GLU A 271 -6.49 -5.86 41.78
N ALA A 272 -6.32 -7.10 41.31
CA ALA A 272 -7.45 -8.01 41.19
C ALA A 272 -7.66 -8.77 42.51
N SER A 273 -8.89 -9.24 42.75
CA SER A 273 -9.16 -10.08 43.93
C SER A 273 -8.28 -11.33 43.92
N ILE A 274 -7.83 -11.74 45.11
CA ILE A 274 -7.08 -12.96 45.32
C ILE A 274 -7.88 -14.14 44.73
N GLY A 275 -7.18 -15.05 44.06
CA GLY A 275 -7.78 -16.21 43.37
C GLY A 275 -8.21 -15.98 41.93
N THR A 276 -8.54 -14.75 41.52
CA THR A 276 -8.96 -14.45 40.12
C THR A 276 -7.80 -14.52 39.13
N ASN A 277 -6.58 -14.31 39.61
CA ASN A 277 -5.36 -14.30 38.79
C ASN A 277 -4.73 -15.69 38.62
N ILE A 278 -5.26 -16.74 39.25
CA ILE A 278 -4.67 -18.08 39.20
C ILE A 278 -5.12 -18.78 37.91
N LEU A 279 -4.16 -19.27 37.14
CA LEU A 279 -4.41 -20.00 35.89
C LEU A 279 -4.44 -21.51 36.13
N ASP A 280 -5.39 -22.19 35.46
CA ASP A 280 -5.48 -23.65 35.40
C ASP A 280 -5.35 -24.32 36.78
N HIS A 281 -6.09 -23.81 37.78
CA HIS A 281 -6.08 -24.32 39.16
C HIS A 281 -4.67 -24.38 39.78
N GLY A 282 -3.77 -23.49 39.36
CA GLY A 282 -2.38 -23.40 39.84
C GLY A 282 -1.35 -23.95 38.86
N ARG A 283 -1.73 -24.76 37.86
CA ARG A 283 -0.77 -25.32 36.89
C ARG A 283 -0.12 -24.26 36.01
N GLY A 284 -0.84 -23.17 35.73
CA GLY A 284 -0.34 -22.03 34.95
C GLY A 284 0.35 -20.96 35.80
N GLY A 285 0.42 -21.14 37.12
CA GLY A 285 0.87 -20.11 38.06
C GLY A 285 -0.11 -18.94 38.19
N ILE A 286 0.39 -17.86 38.78
CA ILE A 286 -0.35 -16.59 38.93
C ILE A 286 -0.05 -15.71 37.71
N LYS A 287 -1.07 -15.07 37.14
CA LYS A 287 -0.91 -14.12 36.04
C LYS A 287 -0.06 -12.93 36.47
N SER A 288 0.94 -12.59 35.66
CA SER A 288 1.66 -11.31 35.80
C SER A 288 0.74 -10.12 35.53
N ALA A 289 1.02 -8.98 36.17
CA ALA A 289 0.29 -7.72 35.97
C ALA A 289 0.12 -7.33 34.49
N ASN A 290 1.15 -7.57 33.66
CA ASN A 290 1.08 -7.32 32.21
C ASN A 290 0.17 -8.34 31.49
N ALA A 291 0.14 -9.59 31.93
CA ALA A 291 -0.79 -10.59 31.40
C ALA A 291 -2.24 -10.21 31.76
N GLY A 292 -2.50 -9.81 33.02
CA GLY A 292 -3.81 -9.31 33.44
C GLY A 292 -4.26 -8.07 32.66
N ALA A 293 -3.36 -7.12 32.40
CA ALA A 293 -3.68 -5.94 31.59
C ALA A 293 -4.01 -6.29 30.13
N LYS A 294 -3.40 -7.32 29.56
CA LYS A 294 -3.74 -7.81 28.20
C LYS A 294 -5.08 -8.51 28.18
N ASP A 295 -5.38 -9.33 29.18
CA ASP A 295 -6.68 -10.00 29.30
C ASP A 295 -7.82 -8.97 29.45
N LYS A 296 -7.63 -7.93 30.28
CA LYS A 296 -8.58 -6.80 30.38
C LYS A 296 -8.80 -6.08 29.04
N LYS A 297 -7.74 -5.90 28.24
CA LYS A 297 -7.86 -5.31 26.89
C LYS A 297 -8.61 -6.21 25.92
N ILE A 298 -8.42 -7.53 26.01
CA ILE A 298 -9.17 -8.49 25.19
C ILE A 298 -10.64 -8.44 25.60
N GLN A 299 -10.93 -8.48 26.90
CA GLN A 299 -12.29 -8.37 27.41
C GLN A 299 -12.98 -7.08 26.95
N ALA A 300 -12.34 -5.92 27.10
CA ALA A 300 -12.89 -4.65 26.62
C ALA A 300 -13.17 -4.69 25.11
N TYR A 301 -12.26 -5.25 24.32
CA TYR A 301 -12.48 -5.43 22.88
C TYR A 301 -13.67 -6.36 22.56
N GLU A 302 -13.82 -7.46 23.30
CA GLU A 302 -14.91 -8.41 23.11
C GLU A 302 -16.27 -7.82 23.54
N GLU A 303 -16.28 -6.98 24.58
CA GLU A 303 -17.46 -6.26 25.07
C GLU A 303 -17.86 -5.13 24.11
N ASP A 304 -16.89 -4.32 23.66
CA ASP A 304 -17.14 -3.20 22.74
C ASP A 304 -17.63 -3.67 21.35
N ASN A 305 -17.12 -4.81 20.87
CA ASN A 305 -17.45 -5.33 19.54
C ASN A 305 -18.43 -6.50 19.56
N PHE A 306 -18.83 -6.98 20.75
CA PHE A 306 -19.69 -8.16 20.94
C PHE A 306 -19.24 -9.42 20.16
N THR A 307 -17.93 -9.56 19.91
CA THR A 307 -17.36 -10.68 19.16
C THR A 307 -16.19 -11.31 19.91
N ARG A 308 -16.16 -12.65 20.00
CA ARG A 308 -15.05 -13.39 20.63
C ARG A 308 -13.84 -13.50 19.72
N LEU A 309 -12.63 -13.43 20.30
CA LEU A 309 -11.40 -13.57 19.54
C LEU A 309 -11.10 -15.03 19.18
N ASN A 310 -10.77 -15.29 17.91
CA ASN A 310 -10.45 -16.64 17.42
C ASN A 310 -9.07 -17.12 17.90
N LEU A 311 -9.08 -17.85 19.01
CA LEU A 311 -7.90 -18.38 19.70
C LEU A 311 -7.26 -19.60 19.00
N ASN A 312 -7.87 -20.11 17.92
CA ASN A 312 -7.53 -21.38 17.27
C ASN A 312 -6.56 -21.28 16.08
N SER A 313 -6.13 -20.07 15.69
CA SER A 313 -5.13 -19.89 14.62
C SER A 313 -3.80 -20.58 14.95
N LYS A 314 -3.14 -21.17 13.93
CA LYS A 314 -1.82 -21.81 14.07
C LYS A 314 -0.79 -20.86 14.71
N VAL A 315 -0.84 -19.58 14.35
CA VAL A 315 0.04 -18.53 14.89
C VAL A 315 -0.23 -18.32 16.38
N ASN A 316 -1.51 -18.18 16.76
CA ASN A 316 -1.92 -17.99 18.15
C ASN A 316 -1.54 -19.20 19.02
N LYS A 317 -1.70 -20.42 18.51
CA LYS A 317 -1.28 -21.65 19.21
C LYS A 317 0.24 -21.66 19.48
N ARG A 318 1.05 -21.30 18.48
CA ARG A 318 2.51 -21.21 18.64
C ARG A 318 2.90 -20.13 19.64
N GLN A 319 2.31 -18.94 19.55
CA GLN A 319 2.60 -17.83 20.46
C GLN A 319 2.20 -18.17 21.91
N LYS A 320 1.03 -18.80 22.12
CA LYS A 320 0.58 -19.26 23.43
C LYS A 320 1.54 -20.27 24.04
N LYS A 321 1.96 -21.29 23.29
CA LYS A 321 2.93 -22.30 23.77
C LYS A 321 4.26 -21.65 24.16
N LEU A 322 4.79 -20.77 23.31
CA LEU A 322 6.03 -20.06 23.60
C LEU A 322 5.90 -19.16 24.84
N LYS A 323 4.76 -18.48 24.98
CA LYS A 323 4.45 -17.67 26.17
C LYS A 323 4.37 -18.54 27.42
N GLN A 324 3.65 -19.65 27.40
CA GLN A 324 3.54 -20.57 28.53
C GLN A 324 4.90 -21.12 28.98
N ILE A 325 5.79 -21.47 28.03
CA ILE A 325 7.15 -21.91 28.36
C ILE A 325 7.94 -20.77 29.02
N ARG A 326 7.87 -19.55 28.46
CA ARG A 326 8.54 -18.38 29.04
C ARG A 326 8.01 -18.07 30.44
N ASP A 327 6.70 -18.12 30.62
CA ASP A 327 6.03 -17.81 31.88
C ASP A 327 6.47 -18.82 32.96
N LYS A 328 6.54 -20.11 32.64
CA LYS A 328 7.04 -21.13 33.58
C LYS A 328 8.47 -20.91 34.05
N VAL A 329 9.33 -20.37 33.19
CA VAL A 329 10.75 -20.16 33.51
C VAL A 329 10.97 -18.85 34.27
N ASN A 330 10.19 -17.82 33.98
CA ASN A 330 10.48 -16.46 34.43
C ASN A 330 9.45 -15.87 35.39
N ILE A 331 8.21 -16.36 35.40
CA ILE A 331 7.17 -15.84 36.29
C ILE A 331 7.13 -16.73 37.54
N ILE A 332 7.38 -16.12 38.68
CA ILE A 332 7.37 -16.77 39.99
C ILE A 332 6.45 -15.96 40.89
N GLY A 333 5.43 -16.60 41.46
CA GLY A 333 4.49 -15.90 42.36
C GLY A 333 3.62 -14.82 41.71
N GLY A 334 3.56 -14.76 40.37
CA GLY A 334 2.87 -13.68 39.65
C GLY A 334 3.76 -12.48 39.31
N GLU A 335 5.01 -12.48 39.77
CA GLU A 335 6.02 -11.49 39.38
C GLU A 335 6.90 -12.05 38.25
N ASP A 336 7.26 -11.21 37.28
CA ASP A 336 8.16 -11.60 36.19
C ASP A 336 9.60 -11.26 36.61
N PHE A 337 10.49 -12.25 36.62
CA PHE A 337 11.92 -12.10 36.93
C PHE A 337 12.80 -12.08 35.67
N SER A 338 12.22 -12.20 34.47
CA SER A 338 13.00 -12.15 33.22
C SER A 338 13.73 -10.82 32.99
N ILE A 339 13.35 -9.74 33.70
CA ILE A 339 14.00 -8.44 33.61
C ILE A 339 15.50 -8.54 33.92
N PHE A 340 15.86 -9.38 34.89
CA PHE A 340 17.24 -9.54 35.35
C PHE A 340 18.10 -10.40 34.42
N ASN A 341 17.48 -11.29 33.65
CA ASN A 341 18.17 -12.22 32.74
C ASN A 341 18.44 -11.65 31.33
N ASN A 342 18.19 -10.35 31.10
CA ASN A 342 18.33 -9.70 29.78
C ASN A 342 19.78 -9.41 29.33
N ASN A 343 20.78 -9.87 30.08
CA ASN A 343 22.20 -9.55 29.85
C ASN A 343 22.88 -10.44 28.77
N ASN A 344 22.14 -11.35 28.12
CA ASN A 344 22.70 -12.15 27.05
C ASN A 344 23.19 -11.29 25.86
N VAL A 345 24.39 -11.64 25.37
CA VAL A 345 25.29 -10.88 24.50
C VAL A 345 24.62 -10.23 23.27
N ASN A 346 23.54 -10.82 22.76
CA ASN A 346 22.92 -10.42 21.48
C ASN A 346 21.69 -9.51 21.62
N LYS A 347 21.19 -9.22 22.84
CA LYS A 347 19.96 -8.43 23.03
C LYS A 347 19.92 -7.67 24.36
N LYS A 348 20.98 -6.91 24.64
CA LYS A 348 21.05 -6.07 25.84
C LYS A 348 19.99 -4.95 25.76
N ARG A 349 18.94 -5.04 26.59
CA ARG A 349 18.00 -3.94 26.83
C ARG A 349 18.48 -3.15 28.04
N ASN A 350 19.35 -2.17 27.81
CA ASN A 350 19.89 -1.38 28.91
C ASN A 350 18.87 -0.30 29.32
N LEU A 351 18.70 -0.12 30.63
CA LEU A 351 17.86 0.96 31.18
C LEU A 351 18.33 2.34 30.68
N GLN A 352 19.65 2.53 30.56
CA GLN A 352 20.25 3.76 30.09
C GLN A 352 19.81 4.14 28.66
N ASP A 353 19.57 3.19 27.76
CA ASP A 353 19.22 3.49 26.36
C ASP A 353 17.78 4.00 26.22
N VAL A 354 16.95 3.69 27.21
CA VAL A 354 15.58 4.18 27.33
C VAL A 354 15.56 5.56 27.98
N THR A 355 16.31 5.75 29.07
CA THR A 355 16.33 7.02 29.81
C THR A 355 17.16 8.10 29.11
N SER A 356 18.20 7.72 28.37
CA SER A 356 19.08 8.63 27.63
C SER A 356 18.40 9.28 26.41
N ARG A 357 17.33 8.70 25.84
CA ARG A 357 16.65 9.31 24.68
C ARG A 357 15.89 10.59 25.03
N ARG A 358 15.43 10.75 26.28
CA ARG A 358 14.96 12.05 26.78
C ARG A 358 16.10 13.08 26.75
N LYS A 359 17.34 12.63 26.96
CA LYS A 359 18.57 13.42 26.78
C LYS A 359 19.01 13.56 25.32
N MET A 360 18.30 13.06 24.30
CA MET A 360 18.67 13.26 22.87
C MET A 360 17.75 14.29 22.20
N ILE A 361 16.42 14.13 22.33
CA ILE A 361 15.44 15.03 21.70
C ILE A 361 15.37 16.38 22.43
N LYS A 362 15.52 16.39 23.76
CA LYS A 362 15.58 17.60 24.59
C LYS A 362 16.99 17.85 25.13
N LYS A 363 18.03 17.27 24.50
CA LYS A 363 19.41 17.56 24.89
C LYS A 363 19.64 19.04 24.66
N GLY A 364 19.99 19.75 25.73
CA GLY A 364 20.56 21.07 25.58
C GLY A 364 21.96 20.87 25.05
N ASN A 365 22.09 20.79 23.73
CA ASN A 365 23.40 20.74 23.09
C ASN A 365 24.12 22.07 23.34
N SER A 366 23.35 23.17 23.40
CA SER A 366 23.82 24.49 23.82
C SER A 366 23.87 24.65 25.34
N ALA A 367 24.86 25.40 25.82
CA ALA A 367 24.96 25.82 27.22
C ALA A 367 23.73 26.61 27.68
N TRP A 368 23.15 27.42 26.79
CA TRP A 368 21.94 28.19 27.07
C TRP A 368 20.70 27.31 27.28
N ASP A 369 20.56 26.22 26.53
CA ASP A 369 19.47 25.25 26.75
C ASP A 369 19.64 24.44 28.05
N ARG A 370 20.88 24.27 28.52
CA ARG A 370 21.14 23.67 29.83
C ARG A 370 20.77 24.64 30.95
N ALA A 371 21.09 25.92 30.81
CA ALA A 371 20.71 26.96 31.75
C ALA A 371 19.18 27.10 31.86
N LYS A 372 18.47 27.17 30.73
CA LYS A 372 16.99 27.23 30.68
C LYS A 372 16.27 26.03 31.29
N ARG A 373 16.90 24.85 31.37
CA ARG A 373 16.29 23.68 32.02
C ARG A 373 16.45 23.72 33.54
N ARG A 374 17.44 24.47 34.02
CA ARG A 374 17.77 24.59 35.45
C ARG A 374 16.96 25.70 36.11
N LEU A 375 16.69 26.77 35.37
CA LEU A 375 15.61 27.71 35.67
C LEU A 375 14.27 26.98 35.55
#